data_AF-A0A819Q153-F1
#
_entry.id   AF-A0A819Q153-F1
#
_cell.length_a   1.000
_cell.length_b   1.000
_cell.length_c   1.000
_cell.angle_alpha   90.00
_cell.angle_beta   90.00
_cell.angle_gamma   90.00
#
_symmetry.space_group_name_H-M   'P 1'
#
loop_
_entity.id
_entity.type
_entity.pdbx_description
1 polymer ?
#
loop_
_entity_poly.entity_id
_entity_poly.type
_entity_poly.pdbx_seq_one_letter_code
_entity_poly.pdbx_strand_id
1 'polypeptide(L)'
;MKGDVAFSSGFATILNAAIIVAGKHSLDIGTQTAIGIGITFVWTVKNALRIDQQGWLNNIAVIIQIGSIISIVVVLLAMAPQRATVQDVFTSTYNGTGFPFIYVCFIGILPALFSFSGYEGNIFEDEHSISFSSFVAGAHLSEETQGASRAGE
;
A
#
# COMPACT_ATOMS: atom_id res chain seq x y z
N MET A 1 -6.91 -6.22 11.39
CA MET A 1 -8.00 -7.18 11.14
C MET A 1 -9.15 -6.66 10.27
N LYS A 2 -9.80 -5.51 10.54
CA LYS A 2 -10.91 -5.04 9.66
C LYS A 2 -10.46 -4.59 8.26
N GLY A 3 -9.27 -3.97 8.14
CA GLY A 3 -8.72 -3.54 6.84
C GLY A 3 -8.28 -4.70 5.95
N ASP A 4 -7.74 -5.78 6.54
CA ASP A 4 -7.15 -6.90 5.81
C ASP A 4 -8.20 -7.71 5.03
N VAL A 5 -9.39 -7.87 5.62
CA VAL A 5 -10.52 -8.58 4.99
C VAL A 5 -11.07 -7.77 3.82
N ALA A 6 -11.21 -6.45 3.98
CA ALA A 6 -11.66 -5.53 2.92
C ALA A 6 -10.67 -5.48 1.75
N PHE A 7 -9.37 -5.53 2.04
CA PHE A 7 -8.35 -5.66 1.00
C PHE A 7 -8.46 -6.99 0.25
N SER A 8 -8.59 -8.13 0.97
CA SER A 8 -8.65 -9.45 0.32
C SER A 8 -9.88 -9.61 -0.59
N SER A 9 -11.04 -9.07 -0.16
CA SER A 9 -12.28 -9.12 -0.93
C SER A 9 -12.25 -8.14 -2.11
N GLY A 10 -11.69 -6.95 -1.92
CA GLY A 10 -11.43 -5.99 -2.99
C GLY A 10 -10.50 -6.56 -4.07
N PHE A 11 -9.41 -7.20 -3.66
CA PHE A 11 -8.47 -7.86 -4.56
C PHE A 11 -9.12 -9.01 -5.34
N ALA A 12 -9.92 -9.86 -4.69
CA ALA A 12 -10.65 -10.93 -5.36
C ALA A 12 -11.63 -10.39 -6.43
N THR A 13 -12.27 -9.25 -6.16
CA THR A 13 -13.16 -8.57 -7.10
C THR A 13 -12.40 -8.01 -8.30
N ILE A 14 -11.23 -7.38 -8.07
CA ILE A 14 -10.36 -6.87 -9.14
C ILE A 14 -9.82 -8.03 -10.00
N LEU A 15 -9.42 -9.14 -9.38
CA LEU A 15 -8.97 -10.33 -10.08
C LEU A 15 -10.07 -10.90 -10.96
N ASN A 16 -11.30 -11.01 -10.44
CA ASN A 16 -12.46 -11.44 -11.22
C ASN A 16 -12.73 -10.49 -12.40
N ALA A 17 -12.65 -9.17 -12.19
CA ALA A 17 -12.80 -8.19 -13.25
C ALA A 17 -11.71 -8.33 -14.33
N ALA A 18 -10.46 -8.56 -13.94
CA ALA A 18 -9.36 -8.81 -14.89
C ALA A 18 -9.57 -10.11 -15.69
N ILE A 19 -10.09 -11.16 -15.06
CA ILE A 19 -10.43 -12.42 -15.73
C ILE A 19 -11.56 -12.20 -16.73
N ILE A 20 -12.60 -11.44 -16.38
CA ILE A 20 -13.71 -11.10 -17.29
C ILE A 20 -13.20 -10.33 -18.52
N VAL A 21 -12.23 -9.43 -18.32
CA VAL A 21 -11.59 -8.69 -19.41
C VAL A 21 -10.72 -9.60 -20.28
N ALA A 22 -10.06 -10.60 -19.70
CA ALA A 22 -9.22 -11.56 -20.41
C ALA A 22 -9.99 -12.76 -21.03
N GLY A 23 -11.20 -13.05 -20.56
CA GLY A 23 -12.05 -14.15 -21.02
C GLY A 23 -13.49 -14.03 -20.51
N LYS A 24 -14.48 -14.49 -21.29
CA LYS A 24 -15.92 -14.27 -21.01
C LYS A 24 -16.50 -15.02 -19.79
N HIS A 25 -15.68 -15.59 -18.91
CA HIS A 25 -16.14 -16.35 -17.75
C HIS A 25 -15.92 -15.59 -16.45
N SER A 26 -17.00 -15.32 -15.74
CA SER A 26 -16.99 -14.77 -14.38
C SER A 26 -16.71 -15.87 -13.37
N LEU A 27 -15.87 -15.58 -12.38
CA LEU A 27 -15.70 -16.44 -11.21
C LEU A 27 -16.98 -16.42 -10.37
N ASP A 28 -17.40 -17.60 -9.92
CA ASP A 28 -18.48 -17.73 -8.95
C ASP A 28 -18.14 -17.02 -7.64
N ILE A 29 -19.16 -16.54 -6.93
CA ILE A 29 -19.03 -15.83 -5.66
C ILE A 29 -18.31 -16.73 -4.64
N GLY A 30 -18.61 -18.02 -4.62
CA GLY A 30 -17.93 -18.99 -3.76
C GLY A 30 -16.42 -19.05 -4.01
N THR A 31 -16.00 -18.98 -5.28
CA THR A 31 -14.58 -18.96 -5.65
C THR A 31 -13.90 -17.66 -5.25
N GLN A 32 -14.57 -16.51 -5.41
CA GLN A 32 -14.02 -15.21 -5.01
C GLN A 32 -13.81 -15.13 -3.50
N THR A 33 -14.77 -15.61 -2.71
CA THR A 33 -14.64 -15.66 -1.24
C THR A 33 -13.52 -16.62 -0.82
N ALA A 34 -13.37 -17.78 -1.47
CA ALA A 34 -12.28 -18.72 -1.18
C ALA A 34 -10.90 -18.10 -1.45
N ILE A 35 -10.75 -17.32 -2.53
CA ILE A 35 -9.52 -16.58 -2.82
C ILE A 35 -9.22 -15.57 -1.71
N GLY A 36 -10.23 -14.80 -1.29
CA GLY A 36 -10.09 -13.84 -0.18
C GLY A 36 -9.62 -14.50 1.12
N ILE A 37 -10.26 -15.61 1.50
CA ILE A 37 -9.88 -16.41 2.68
C ILE A 37 -8.43 -16.90 2.56
N GLY A 38 -8.04 -17.41 1.39
CA GLY A 38 -6.67 -17.86 1.13
C GLY A 38 -5.64 -16.74 1.31
N ILE A 39 -5.93 -15.55 0.81
CA ILE A 39 -5.05 -14.37 0.94
C ILE A 39 -4.92 -13.97 2.41
N THR A 40 -6.03 -13.88 3.15
CA THR A 40 -5.99 -13.56 4.59
C THR A 40 -5.22 -14.63 5.36
N PHE A 41 -5.37 -15.91 5.00
CA PHE A 41 -4.62 -17.00 5.62
C PHE A 41 -3.11 -16.86 5.41
N VAL A 42 -2.66 -16.59 4.18
CA VAL A 42 -1.25 -16.33 3.88
C VAL A 42 -0.73 -15.13 4.68
N TRP A 43 -1.53 -14.08 4.80
CA TRP A 43 -1.19 -12.92 5.62
C TRP A 43 -1.00 -13.27 7.10
N THR A 44 -1.92 -14.07 7.68
CA THR A 44 -1.80 -14.56 9.05
C THR A 44 -0.55 -15.42 9.25
N VAL A 45 -0.23 -16.29 8.30
CA VAL A 45 0.98 -17.13 8.36
C VAL A 45 2.24 -16.26 8.32
N LYS A 46 2.30 -15.23 7.46
CA LYS A 46 3.43 -14.29 7.43
C LYS A 46 3.65 -13.58 8.76
N ASN A 47 2.56 -13.18 9.44
CA ASN A 47 2.63 -12.52 10.74
C ASN A 47 3.07 -13.46 11.89
N ALA A 48 3.08 -14.78 11.67
CA ALA A 48 3.59 -15.75 12.64
C ALA A 48 5.10 -16.05 12.46
N LEU A 49 5.74 -15.51 11.41
CA LEU A 49 7.17 -15.71 11.14
C LEU A 49 8.05 -14.81 12.01
N ARG A 50 9.31 -15.19 12.16
CA ARG A 50 10.32 -14.37 12.85
C ARG A 50 10.57 -13.05 12.10
N ILE A 51 10.88 -12.00 12.85
CA ILE A 51 11.15 -10.64 12.38
C ILE A 51 12.18 -10.58 11.23
N ASP A 52 13.23 -11.41 11.27
CA ASP A 52 14.26 -11.43 10.20
C ASP A 52 13.69 -11.86 8.83
N GLN A 53 12.76 -12.82 8.83
CA GLN A 53 12.11 -13.30 7.61
C GLN A 53 11.05 -12.30 7.11
N GLN A 54 10.39 -11.60 8.04
CA GLN A 54 9.41 -10.57 7.70
C GLN A 54 10.06 -9.37 6.99
N GLY A 55 11.25 -8.95 7.44
CA GLY A 55 12.02 -7.89 6.79
C GLY A 55 12.40 -8.23 5.33
N TRP A 56 12.83 -9.47 5.09
CA TRP A 56 13.18 -9.93 3.74
C TRP A 56 11.98 -9.97 2.80
N LEU A 57 10.83 -10.48 3.28
CA LEU A 57 9.59 -10.51 2.51
C LEU A 57 9.06 -9.12 2.21
N ASN A 58 9.23 -8.16 3.13
CA ASN A 58 8.83 -6.78 2.92
C ASN A 58 9.67 -6.10 1.82
N ASN A 59 10.99 -6.29 1.84
CA ASN A 59 11.86 -5.72 0.82
C ASN A 59 11.53 -6.25 -0.59
N ILE A 60 11.27 -7.56 -0.71
CA ILE A 60 10.80 -8.14 -1.97
C ILE A 60 9.47 -7.53 -2.42
N ALA A 61 8.53 -7.33 -1.48
CA ALA A 61 7.25 -6.71 -1.80
C ALA A 61 7.42 -5.28 -2.32
N VAL A 62 8.34 -4.50 -1.77
CA VAL A 62 8.67 -3.15 -2.26
C VAL A 62 9.21 -3.20 -3.70
N ILE A 63 10.12 -4.12 -4.00
CA ILE A 63 10.66 -4.28 -5.36
C ILE A 63 9.55 -4.63 -6.36
N ILE A 64 8.67 -5.57 -6.01
CA ILE A 64 7.52 -5.95 -6.85
C ILE A 64 6.55 -4.77 -7.01
N GLN A 65 6.31 -4.01 -5.94
CA GLN A 65 5.44 -2.83 -5.98
C GLN A 65 5.99 -1.78 -6.96
N ILE A 66 7.28 -1.42 -6.85
CA ILE A 66 7.93 -0.48 -7.76
C ILE A 66 7.88 -1.00 -9.20
N GLY A 67 8.22 -2.28 -9.41
CA GLY A 67 8.19 -2.91 -10.73
C GLY A 67 6.79 -2.88 -11.37
N SER A 68 5.74 -3.13 -10.60
CA SER A 68 4.37 -3.09 -11.09
C SER A 68 3.92 -1.69 -11.51
N ILE A 69 4.28 -0.65 -10.74
CA ILE A 69 4.00 0.75 -11.10
C ILE A 69 4.69 1.12 -12.41
N ILE A 70 5.98 0.79 -12.54
CA ILE A 70 6.73 1.04 -13.78
C ILE A 70 6.06 0.33 -14.96
N SER A 71 5.69 -0.95 -14.79
CA SER A 71 5.00 -1.71 -15.83
C SER A 71 3.69 -1.07 -16.26
N ILE A 72 2.86 -0.59 -15.31
CA ILE A 72 1.60 0.07 -15.60
C ILE A 72 1.84 1.35 -16.41
N VAL A 73 2.82 2.18 -16.01
CA VAL A 73 3.16 3.42 -16.73
C VAL A 73 3.60 3.12 -18.16
N VAL A 74 4.46 2.11 -18.37
CA VAL A 74 4.93 1.72 -19.71
C VAL A 74 3.77 1.24 -20.58
N VAL A 75 2.89 0.37 -20.05
CA VAL A 75 1.72 -0.13 -20.79
C VAL A 75 0.77 1.01 -21.14
N LEU A 76 0.50 1.92 -20.21
CA LEU A 76 -0.34 3.09 -20.47
C LEU A 76 0.26 3.99 -21.55
N LEU A 77 1.55 4.28 -21.51
CA LEU A 77 2.20 5.10 -22.53
C LEU A 77 2.24 4.42 -23.90
N ALA A 78 2.40 3.08 -23.94
CA ALA A 78 2.42 2.32 -25.20
C ALA A 78 1.02 2.17 -25.83
N MET A 79 -0.03 2.05 -25.00
CA MET A 79 -1.40 1.85 -25.45
C MET A 79 -2.24 3.13 -25.48
N ALA A 80 -1.73 4.25 -24.94
CA ALA A 80 -2.46 5.52 -24.92
C ALA A 80 -2.73 5.98 -26.37
N PRO A 81 -4.02 6.13 -26.77
CA PRO A 81 -4.33 6.69 -28.07
C PRO A 81 -3.82 8.13 -28.13
N GLN A 82 -3.08 8.49 -29.19
CA GLN A 82 -2.48 9.82 -29.42
C GLN A 82 -3.48 10.97 -29.63
N ARG A 83 -4.76 10.83 -29.24
CA ARG A 83 -5.82 11.79 -29.57
C ARG A 83 -6.73 12.08 -28.40
N ALA A 84 -6.23 12.87 -27.46
CA ALA A 84 -7.09 13.64 -26.57
C ALA A 84 -6.60 15.09 -26.59
N THR A 85 -7.41 15.98 -27.17
CA THR A 85 -7.18 17.43 -27.09
C THR A 85 -7.18 17.81 -25.61
N VAL A 86 -6.27 18.67 -25.16
CA VAL A 86 -6.12 19.07 -23.74
C VAL A 86 -7.46 19.46 -23.10
N GLN A 87 -8.35 20.09 -23.87
CA GLN A 87 -9.71 20.41 -23.44
C GLN A 87 -10.58 19.18 -23.15
N ASP A 88 -10.58 18.15 -23.99
CA ASP A 88 -11.43 16.96 -23.77
C ASP A 88 -11.02 16.20 -22.49
N VAL A 89 -9.73 16.21 -22.13
CA VAL A 89 -9.23 15.55 -20.91
C VAL A 89 -9.76 16.23 -19.64
N PHE A 90 -9.86 17.56 -19.64
CA PHE A 90 -10.25 18.32 -18.45
C PHE A 90 -11.73 18.69 -18.38
N THR A 91 -12.46 18.64 -19.50
CA THR A 91 -13.89 19.00 -19.54
C THR A 91 -14.83 17.83 -19.81
N SER A 92 -14.33 16.68 -20.28
CA SER A 92 -15.17 15.48 -20.43
C SER A 92 -15.38 14.81 -19.08
N THR A 93 -16.60 14.92 -18.55
CA THR A 93 -17.01 14.22 -17.34
C THR A 93 -18.01 13.14 -17.72
N TYR A 94 -17.59 11.88 -17.61
CA TYR A 94 -18.48 10.75 -17.83
C TYR A 94 -19.17 10.39 -16.51
N ASN A 95 -20.44 10.76 -16.39
CA ASN A 95 -21.28 10.36 -15.25
C ASN A 95 -22.36 9.36 -15.70
N GLY A 96 -21.97 8.08 -15.81
CA GLY A 96 -22.88 6.98 -16.12
C GLY A 96 -23.70 6.47 -14.94
N THR A 97 -23.61 7.10 -13.76
CA THR A 97 -24.17 6.57 -12.51
C THR A 97 -25.58 7.06 -12.19
N GLY A 98 -26.03 8.15 -12.84
CA GLY A 98 -27.32 8.79 -12.57
C GLY A 98 -27.36 9.65 -11.30
N PHE A 99 -26.28 9.72 -10.52
CA PHE A 99 -26.17 10.57 -9.32
C PHE A 99 -25.68 11.99 -9.65
N PRO A 100 -25.91 13.00 -8.79
CA PRO A 100 -25.37 14.34 -8.97
C PRO A 100 -23.83 14.31 -9.03
N PHE A 101 -23.23 15.11 -9.92
CA PHE A 101 -21.78 15.15 -10.15
C PHE A 101 -20.95 15.27 -8.86
N ILE A 102 -21.35 16.17 -7.95
CA ILE A 102 -20.67 16.41 -6.67
C ILE A 102 -20.65 15.14 -5.80
N TYR A 103 -21.74 14.36 -5.80
CA TYR A 103 -21.83 13.14 -5.02
C TYR A 103 -20.87 12.06 -5.54
N VAL A 104 -20.76 11.94 -6.86
CA VAL A 104 -19.81 11.03 -7.52
C VAL A 104 -18.37 11.43 -7.20
N CYS A 105 -18.06 12.73 -7.17
CA CYS A 105 -16.74 13.23 -6.77
C CYS A 105 -16.40 12.83 -5.31
N PHE A 106 -17.33 12.98 -4.37
CA PHE A 106 -17.10 12.56 -2.98
C PHE A 106 -16.88 11.05 -2.85
N ILE A 107 -17.67 10.23 -3.57
CA ILE A 107 -17.46 8.78 -3.60
C ILE A 107 -16.10 8.43 -4.19
N GLY A 108 -15.66 9.13 -5.24
CA GLY A 108 -14.35 8.91 -5.87
C GLY A 108 -13.17 9.33 -4.99
N ILE A 109 -13.33 10.35 -4.14
CA ILE A 109 -12.29 10.80 -3.21
C ILE A 109 -12.06 9.80 -2.07
N LEU A 110 -13.09 9.09 -1.59
CA LEU A 110 -12.96 8.11 -0.49
C LEU A 110 -11.87 7.02 -0.73
N PRO A 111 -11.82 6.30 -1.87
CA PRO A 111 -10.76 5.34 -2.15
C PRO A 111 -9.40 6.00 -2.39
N ALA A 112 -9.37 7.24 -2.88
CA ALA A 112 -8.12 8.01 -2.99
C ALA A 112 -7.54 8.33 -1.60
N LEU A 113 -8.38 8.71 -0.63
CA LEU A 113 -7.96 8.95 0.76
C LEU A 113 -7.45 7.67 1.43
N PHE A 114 -8.08 6.52 1.16
CA PHE A 114 -7.59 5.24 1.67
C PHE A 114 -6.15 4.95 1.23
N SER A 115 -5.77 5.37 0.01
CA SER A 115 -4.42 5.19 -0.52
C SER A 115 -3.36 6.03 0.22
N PHE A 116 -3.76 7.10 0.89
CA PHE A 116 -2.87 7.96 1.71
C PHE A 116 -2.79 7.53 3.18
N SER A 117 -3.63 6.60 3.64
CA SER A 117 -3.71 6.21 5.06
C SER A 117 -2.42 5.58 5.64
N GLY A 118 -1.48 5.17 4.78
CA GLY A 118 -0.17 4.64 5.22
C GLY A 118 0.82 5.71 5.72
N TYR A 119 0.55 7.00 5.52
CA TYR A 119 1.51 8.06 5.86
C TYR A 119 1.64 8.26 7.38
N GLU A 120 0.55 8.10 8.13
CA GLU A 120 0.52 8.34 9.59
C GLU A 120 1.24 7.24 10.37
N GLY A 121 1.23 5.99 9.88
CA GLY A 121 1.90 4.86 10.54
C GLY A 121 3.42 5.00 10.57
N ASN A 122 4.02 5.47 9.47
CA ASN A 122 5.47 5.62 9.36
C ASN A 122 6.02 6.74 10.27
N ILE A 123 5.25 7.81 10.47
CA ILE A 123 5.68 8.95 11.30
C ILE A 123 5.84 8.53 12.77
N PHE A 124 4.93 7.71 13.30
CA PHE A 124 5.02 7.20 14.66
C PHE A 124 6.18 6.22 14.85
N GLU A 125 6.46 5.38 13.86
CA GLU A 125 7.57 4.44 13.89
C GLU A 125 8.93 5.18 13.82
N ASP A 126 9.03 6.23 13.01
CA ASP A 126 10.22 7.07 12.90
C ASP A 126 10.50 7.85 14.20
N GLU A 127 9.49 8.39 14.87
CA GLU A 127 9.67 9.12 16.13
C GLU A 127 10.24 8.23 17.24
N HIS A 128 9.76 6.99 17.35
CA HIS A 128 10.31 6.00 18.28
C HIS A 128 11.75 5.61 17.96
N SER A 129 12.12 5.53 16.67
CA SER A 129 13.48 5.21 16.24
C SER A 129 14.48 6.31 16.59
N ILE A 130 14.08 7.58 16.44
CA ILE A 130 14.91 8.75 16.74
C ILE A 130 15.07 8.90 18.26
N SER A 131 14.00 8.69 19.03
CA SER A 131 14.05 8.77 20.49
C SER A 131 14.88 7.64 21.12
N PHE A 132 14.89 6.45 20.53
CA PHE A 132 15.75 5.35 20.98
C PHE A 132 17.22 5.62 20.64
N SER A 133 17.49 6.14 19.43
CA SER A 133 18.85 6.49 18.99
C SER A 133 19.47 7.59 19.84
N SER A 134 18.69 8.61 20.21
CA SER A 134 19.14 9.71 21.07
C SER A 134 19.38 9.27 22.52
N PHE A 135 18.57 8.33 23.03
CA PHE A 135 18.79 7.72 24.35
C PHE A 135 20.10 6.93 24.42
N VAL A 136 20.38 6.09 23.42
CA VAL A 136 21.65 5.34 23.33
C VAL A 136 22.85 6.28 23.19
N ALA A 137 22.74 7.33 22.39
CA ALA A 137 23.79 8.35 22.26
C ALA A 137 24.05 9.09 23.59
N GLY A 138 22.99 9.42 24.35
CA GLY A 138 23.11 10.03 25.68
C GLY A 138 23.76 9.12 26.71
N ALA A 139 23.46 7.82 26.69
CA ALA A 139 24.11 6.83 27.56
C ALA A 139 25.61 6.73 27.27
N HIS A 140 26.00 6.66 25.99
CA HIS A 140 27.40 6.57 25.60
C HIS A 140 28.20 7.84 25.96
N LEU A 141 27.60 9.03 25.81
CA LEU A 141 28.19 10.29 26.27
C LEU A 141 28.34 10.37 27.79
N SER A 142 27.40 9.79 28.55
CA SER A 142 27.51 9.71 30.01
C SER A 142 28.64 8.78 30.46
N GLU A 143 28.91 7.72 29.70
CA GLU A 143 29.97 6.76 29.98
C GLU A 143 31.37 7.34 29.65
N GLU A 144 31.49 8.08 28.55
CA GLU A 144 32.73 8.78 28.18
C GLU A 144 33.08 9.91 29.16
N THR A 145 32.08 10.67 29.63
CA THR A 145 32.32 11.72 30.63
C THR A 145 32.70 11.15 31.99
N GLN A 146 32.15 9.99 32.37
CA GLN A 146 32.52 9.29 33.59
C GLN A 146 33.91 8.65 33.49
N GLY A 147 34.30 8.13 32.32
CA GLY A 147 35.65 7.64 32.05
C GLY A 147 36.70 8.75 32.06
N ALA A 148 36.39 9.91 31.45
CA ALA A 148 37.26 11.08 31.47
C ALA A 148 37.46 11.66 32.87
N SER A 149 36.41 11.65 33.72
CA SER A 149 36.51 12.08 35.12
C SER A 149 37.38 11.15 35.97
N ARG A 150 37.49 9.87 35.63
CA ARG A 150 38.32 8.88 36.35
C ARG A 150 39.76 8.82 35.86
N ALA A 151 40.05 9.33 34.67
CA ALA A 151 41.40 9.42 34.12
C ALA A 151 42.13 10.73 34.52
N GLY A 152 41.41 11.66 35.15
CA GLY A 152 41.94 12.93 35.65
C GLY A 152 42.25 12.95 37.16
N GLU A 153 42.06 11.83 37.86
CA GLU A 153 42.56 11.58 39.23
C GLU A 153 43.85 10.74 39.19
#